data_AF-A0A2E5LC06-F1
#
_entry.id   AF-A0A2E5LC06-F1
#
_cell.length_a   1.000
_cell.length_b   1.000
_cell.length_c   1.000
_cell.angle_alpha   90.00
_cell.angle_beta   90.00
_cell.angle_gamma   90.00
#
_symmetry.space_group_name_H-M   'P 1'
#
loop_
_entity.id
_entity.type
_entity.pdbx_description
1 polymer ?
#
loop_
_entity_poly.entity_id
_entity_poly.type
_entity_poly.pdbx_seq_one_letter_code
_entity_poly.pdbx_strand_id
1 'polypeptide(L)'
;MNKKKIYLIFLIPLFIFSQAENDEFENKINNYKQKFKINCATEKATNNKGNGQEILYGTRNFRSILHGIAYRGGGNNYYHRENKRENKNPLPQDGLENLLKVGFSNIVYLYKTNWETAPRSVTDGNKKLDYFQLSGNDFDSRDSILSMVYETIKNNDLGPVYLHCWNGWHQSGFISAILLKQFCGFSTLKSLHYWEDCADSWSKGYDRIKEAIINFVPIEKYKIDQKTADLICPCYEDLRKDDTIKYVSQTMEVLDLNLPFPSGGYDLEPSVSTFLDEYGNMLKKRPEIFIEVQGHSDHLGDEKDNQVLSFKRAKKVFEYLIKIGVDSTKLEYNGYGETQPIIYCDEKRNKCNKEEIAKNRRVTFRIKSIESNINFDKEKDVISVEDKQWLNEIFDFLSSDKNIKIEIQGHADGGTGSKFVNQKISENRAQAVYDYLKNEGFDTKNINWKGYGSKKQKYYDNRDRRIELKITYPIQKPVKKKKYHTIKKGDSLSKIALKYYNDYNKISKLIKLNKKSLKRGEKTILKIGDKIRVE
;
A
#
# COMPACT_ATOMS: atom_id res chain seq x y z
N MET A 1 74.37 -17.99 53.05
CA MET A 1 72.91 -17.83 53.21
C MET A 1 72.38 -17.00 52.07
N ASN A 2 71.63 -17.57 51.13
CA ASN A 2 70.92 -16.80 50.09
C ASN A 2 69.49 -17.35 49.98
N LYS A 3 68.51 -16.53 50.38
CA LYS A 3 67.07 -16.85 50.36
C LYS A 3 66.53 -16.68 48.93
N LYS A 4 66.04 -17.74 48.30
CA LYS A 4 65.15 -17.65 47.14
C LYS A 4 63.73 -17.35 47.63
N LYS A 5 63.14 -16.22 47.20
CA LYS A 5 61.70 -15.96 47.28
C LYS A 5 61.04 -16.54 46.02
N ILE A 6 60.08 -17.44 46.21
CA ILE A 6 59.19 -17.95 45.15
C ILE A 6 57.99 -17.01 45.10
N TYR A 7 57.72 -16.41 43.94
CA TYR A 7 56.46 -15.72 43.65
C TYR A 7 55.50 -16.73 43.03
N LEU A 8 54.39 -17.00 43.73
CA LEU A 8 53.27 -17.80 43.22
C LEU A 8 52.36 -16.84 42.42
N ILE A 9 52.33 -17.00 41.10
CA ILE A 9 51.36 -16.31 40.23
C ILE A 9 50.10 -17.18 40.20
N PHE A 10 49.02 -16.70 40.80
CA PHE A 10 47.68 -17.29 40.65
C PHE A 10 47.17 -16.97 39.24
N LEU A 11 47.27 -17.93 38.33
CA LEU A 11 46.53 -17.95 37.07
C LEU A 11 45.10 -18.37 37.37
N ILE A 12 44.17 -17.41 37.45
CA ILE A 12 42.74 -17.70 37.39
C ILE A 12 42.43 -18.12 35.95
N PRO A 13 41.76 -19.26 35.71
CA PRO A 13 41.56 -19.76 34.35
C PRO A 13 40.48 -18.94 33.61
N LEU A 14 40.86 -18.34 32.47
CA LEU A 14 39.97 -17.64 31.52
C LEU A 14 38.73 -18.46 31.10
N PHE A 15 38.78 -19.78 31.25
CA PHE A 15 37.66 -20.68 30.94
C PHE A 15 36.42 -20.49 31.84
N ILE A 16 36.59 -20.09 33.11
CA ILE A 16 35.45 -19.95 34.04
C ILE A 16 34.64 -18.68 33.71
N PHE A 17 35.31 -17.59 33.29
CA PHE A 17 34.64 -16.33 32.94
C PHE A 17 33.76 -16.46 31.69
N SER A 18 34.25 -17.13 30.63
CA SER A 18 33.47 -17.30 29.39
C SER A 18 32.22 -18.16 29.57
N GLN A 19 32.24 -19.12 30.50
CA GLN A 19 31.06 -19.94 30.78
C GLN A 19 30.00 -19.18 31.58
N ALA A 20 30.41 -18.39 32.58
CA ALA A 20 29.50 -17.54 33.36
C ALA A 20 28.81 -16.46 32.51
N GLU A 21 29.54 -15.80 31.59
CA GLU A 21 28.97 -14.82 30.67
C GLU A 21 27.96 -15.46 29.71
N ASN A 22 28.23 -16.67 29.22
CA ASN A 22 27.31 -17.41 28.36
C ASN A 22 26.02 -17.79 29.11
N ASP A 23 26.13 -18.22 30.37
CA ASP A 23 24.97 -18.56 31.21
C ASP A 23 24.12 -17.32 31.52
N GLU A 24 24.75 -16.15 31.73
CA GLU A 24 24.05 -14.89 31.97
C GLU A 24 23.27 -14.41 30.74
N PHE A 25 23.87 -14.51 29.55
CA PHE A 25 23.21 -14.19 28.29
C PHE A 25 22.01 -15.11 28.04
N GLU A 26 22.18 -16.43 28.20
CA GLU A 26 21.09 -17.39 28.04
C GLU A 26 19.93 -17.12 29.01
N ASN A 27 20.24 -16.81 30.27
CA ASN A 27 19.25 -16.42 31.27
C ASN A 27 18.48 -15.14 30.87
N LYS A 28 19.17 -14.13 30.32
CA LYS A 28 18.52 -12.92 29.78
C LYS A 28 17.55 -13.26 28.65
N ILE A 29 17.96 -14.09 27.69
CA ILE A 29 17.10 -14.48 26.57
C ILE A 29 15.86 -15.23 27.08
N ASN A 30 16.06 -16.20 27.98
CA ASN A 30 14.98 -16.99 28.55
C ASN A 30 14.00 -16.15 29.38
N ASN A 31 14.49 -15.15 30.13
CA ASN A 31 13.64 -14.19 30.83
C ASN A 31 12.71 -13.45 29.87
N TYR A 32 13.23 -12.93 28.75
CA TYR A 32 12.40 -12.24 27.76
C TYR A 32 11.41 -13.15 27.03
N LYS A 33 11.79 -14.40 26.73
CA LYS A 33 10.87 -15.42 26.19
C LYS A 33 9.69 -15.65 27.15
N GLN A 34 9.97 -15.86 28.44
CA GLN A 34 8.93 -16.06 29.46
C GLN A 34 8.07 -14.82 29.68
N LYS A 35 8.71 -13.63 29.69
CA LYS A 35 8.03 -12.34 29.91
C LYS A 35 6.98 -12.07 28.85
N PHE A 36 7.30 -12.25 27.58
CA PHE A 36 6.38 -11.94 26.48
C PHE A 36 5.58 -13.12 25.96
N LYS A 37 5.92 -14.37 26.31
CA LYS A 37 5.19 -15.56 25.87
C LYS A 37 4.96 -15.60 24.35
N ILE A 38 5.94 -15.10 23.59
CA ILE A 38 6.01 -15.18 22.13
C ILE A 38 7.07 -16.21 21.82
N ASN A 39 6.70 -17.28 21.12
CA ASN A 39 7.63 -18.31 20.68
C ASN A 39 8.02 -18.09 19.21
N CYS A 40 7.02 -17.85 18.36
CA CYS A 40 7.21 -17.69 16.92
C CYS A 40 7.11 -16.22 16.46
N ALA A 41 7.79 -15.91 15.37
CA ALA A 41 7.88 -14.55 14.82
C ALA A 41 6.51 -14.00 14.35
N THR A 42 5.55 -14.89 14.07
CA THR A 42 4.17 -14.60 13.64
C THR A 42 3.18 -14.46 14.80
N GLU A 43 3.59 -14.66 16.05
CA GLU A 43 2.77 -14.41 17.22
C GLU A 43 2.80 -12.93 17.63
N LYS A 44 1.78 -12.49 18.38
CA LYS A 44 1.63 -11.10 18.83
C LYS A 44 1.43 -11.04 20.34
N ALA A 45 2.26 -10.28 21.06
CA ALA A 45 1.97 -9.95 22.47
C ALA A 45 0.94 -8.82 22.59
N THR A 46 0.84 -7.94 21.59
CA THR A 46 -0.25 -6.98 21.46
C THR A 46 -0.81 -7.01 20.04
N ASN A 47 -2.14 -6.99 19.92
CA ASN A 47 -2.82 -7.07 18.64
C ASN A 47 -2.78 -5.74 17.87
N ASN A 48 -3.49 -5.67 16.73
CA ASN A 48 -3.51 -4.48 15.87
C ASN A 48 -4.20 -3.27 16.51
N LYS A 49 -4.78 -3.41 17.70
CA LYS A 49 -5.40 -2.33 18.47
C LYS A 49 -4.64 -2.02 19.77
N GLY A 50 -3.50 -2.66 19.99
CA GLY A 50 -2.73 -2.53 21.23
C GLY A 50 -3.27 -3.34 22.41
N ASN A 51 -4.29 -4.18 22.21
CA ASN A 51 -4.78 -5.06 23.27
C ASN A 51 -3.90 -6.32 23.36
N GLY A 52 -3.66 -6.80 24.57
CA GLY A 52 -2.84 -8.00 24.82
C GLY A 52 -2.15 -7.87 26.16
N GLN A 53 -0.82 -7.91 26.18
CA GLN A 53 -0.06 -7.76 27.42
C GLN A 53 -0.01 -6.31 27.90
N GLU A 54 -0.47 -6.11 29.13
CA GLU A 54 -0.59 -4.78 29.74
C GLU A 54 0.77 -4.10 29.96
N ILE A 55 1.83 -4.87 30.24
CA ILE A 55 3.20 -4.35 30.36
C ILE A 55 3.73 -3.73 29.05
N LEU A 56 3.08 -3.99 27.92
CA LEU A 56 3.40 -3.44 26.59
C LEU A 56 2.38 -2.38 26.15
N TYR A 57 1.54 -1.89 27.07
CA TYR A 57 0.56 -0.86 26.77
C TYR A 57 1.24 0.39 26.17
N GLY A 58 0.60 0.97 25.15
CA GLY A 58 1.17 2.03 24.31
C GLY A 58 1.81 1.50 23.01
N THR A 59 2.05 0.19 22.91
CA THR A 59 2.44 -0.49 21.66
C THR A 59 1.27 -1.19 20.99
N ARG A 60 1.43 -1.57 19.71
CA ARG A 60 0.51 -2.45 18.96
C ARG A 60 1.27 -3.34 18.00
N ASN A 61 0.63 -4.42 17.53
CA ASN A 61 1.25 -5.41 16.65
C ASN A 61 2.65 -5.82 17.17
N PHE A 62 2.79 -6.01 18.48
CA PHE A 62 4.08 -6.29 19.09
C PHE A 62 4.48 -7.74 18.78
N ARG A 63 5.65 -7.95 18.15
CA ARG A 63 6.16 -9.27 17.73
C ARG A 63 7.64 -9.40 18.08
N SER A 64 8.09 -10.64 18.31
CA SER A 64 9.52 -10.96 18.43
C SER A 64 10.19 -10.97 17.05
N ILE A 65 11.39 -10.40 16.95
CA ILE A 65 12.29 -10.57 15.81
C ILE A 65 13.41 -11.52 16.22
N LEU A 66 14.06 -11.19 17.33
CA LEU A 66 15.14 -11.94 17.98
C LEU A 66 14.84 -11.90 19.48
N HIS A 67 14.58 -13.04 20.09
CA HIS A 67 14.24 -13.17 21.51
C HIS A 67 15.29 -12.46 22.37
N GLY A 68 14.85 -11.57 23.26
CA GLY A 68 15.70 -10.82 24.17
C GLY A 68 16.60 -9.75 23.53
N ILE A 69 16.55 -9.59 22.20
CA ILE A 69 17.46 -8.70 21.45
C ILE A 69 16.68 -7.65 20.67
N ALA A 70 15.67 -8.05 19.88
CA ALA A 70 14.97 -7.12 19.00
C ALA A 70 13.49 -7.51 18.84
N TYR A 71 12.64 -6.49 18.94
CA TYR A 71 11.18 -6.60 18.83
C TYR A 71 10.65 -5.57 17.85
N ARG A 72 9.49 -5.85 17.24
CA ARG A 72 8.81 -4.89 16.36
C ARG A 72 7.40 -4.57 16.78
N GLY A 73 6.88 -3.43 16.31
CA GLY A 73 5.44 -3.16 16.31
C GLY A 73 5.09 -1.77 15.79
N GLY A 74 3.97 -1.23 16.26
CA GLY A 74 3.43 0.07 15.86
C GLY A 74 3.27 1.02 17.04
N GLY A 75 3.25 2.32 16.73
CA GLY A 75 3.03 3.41 17.71
C GLY A 75 1.70 4.15 17.55
N ASN A 76 0.85 3.78 16.59
CA ASN A 76 -0.45 4.43 16.38
C ASN A 76 -1.38 4.21 17.58
N ASN A 77 -1.86 5.31 18.15
CA ASN A 77 -2.65 5.39 19.37
C ASN A 77 -4.15 5.67 19.16
N TYR A 78 -4.69 5.45 17.95
CA TYR A 78 -6.13 5.57 17.67
C TYR A 78 -7.00 4.73 18.62
N TYR A 79 -6.50 3.56 19.03
CA TYR A 79 -7.17 2.62 19.95
C TYR A 79 -6.68 2.71 21.40
N HIS A 80 -5.86 3.73 21.73
CA HIS A 80 -5.34 3.93 23.08
C HIS A 80 -6.50 4.10 24.09
N ARG A 81 -6.32 3.78 25.37
CA ARG A 81 -7.44 3.87 26.35
C ARG A 81 -7.56 5.27 26.95
N GLU A 82 -6.46 5.80 27.47
CA GLU A 82 -6.46 7.06 28.24
C GLU A 82 -6.09 8.25 27.34
N ASN A 83 -4.93 8.18 26.70
CA ASN A 83 -4.42 9.24 25.84
C ASN A 83 -4.73 9.03 24.34
N LYS A 84 -6.01 8.84 23.98
CA LYS A 84 -6.44 8.68 22.58
C LYS A 84 -6.03 9.88 21.74
N ARG A 85 -5.36 9.63 20.63
CA ARG A 85 -5.11 10.65 19.62
C ARG A 85 -5.60 10.11 18.28
N GLU A 86 -5.85 11.00 17.33
CA GLU A 86 -5.97 10.61 15.92
C GLU A 86 -4.76 9.79 15.51
N ASN A 87 -4.82 9.07 14.39
CA ASN A 87 -3.77 8.17 13.89
C ASN A 87 -2.41 8.88 13.69
N LYS A 88 -1.75 9.17 14.80
CA LYS A 88 -0.58 10.03 14.97
C LYS A 88 0.47 9.19 15.67
N ASN A 89 1.70 9.48 15.28
CA ASN A 89 2.93 8.85 15.74
C ASN A 89 3.88 10.00 16.11
N PRO A 90 5.03 9.76 16.79
CA PRO A 90 5.62 8.48 17.21
C PRO A 90 4.95 7.86 18.45
N LEU A 91 5.61 6.93 19.15
CA LEU A 91 5.05 6.26 20.34
C LEU A 91 4.53 7.28 21.37
N PRO A 92 3.43 6.97 22.07
CA PRO A 92 2.96 7.80 23.18
C PRO A 92 3.90 7.65 24.39
N GLN A 93 3.84 8.63 25.29
CA GLN A 93 4.77 8.76 26.42
C GLN A 93 4.70 7.56 27.38
N ASP A 94 3.50 7.12 27.71
CA ASP A 94 3.22 5.90 28.47
C ASP A 94 3.80 4.65 27.79
N GLY A 95 3.74 4.57 26.45
CA GLY A 95 4.39 3.51 25.68
C GLY A 95 5.91 3.48 25.85
N LEU A 96 6.56 4.65 25.84
CA LEU A 96 8.00 4.77 26.08
C LEU A 96 8.38 4.38 27.51
N GLU A 97 7.62 4.86 28.50
CA GLU A 97 7.82 4.54 29.92
C GLU A 97 7.62 3.05 30.21
N ASN A 98 6.62 2.42 29.59
CA ASN A 98 6.37 1.00 29.74
C ASN A 98 7.50 0.16 29.13
N LEU A 99 8.00 0.52 27.95
CA LEU A 99 9.16 -0.15 27.34
C LEU A 99 10.42 0.00 28.21
N LEU A 100 10.67 1.19 28.78
CA LEU A 100 11.76 1.42 29.73
C LEU A 100 11.60 0.53 30.98
N LYS A 101 10.41 0.49 31.58
CA LYS A 101 10.11 -0.36 32.76
C LYS A 101 10.34 -1.85 32.48
N VAL A 102 9.97 -2.30 31.28
CA VAL A 102 10.15 -3.68 30.82
C VAL A 102 11.63 -4.04 30.63
N GLY A 103 12.47 -3.05 30.34
CA GLY A 103 13.92 -3.18 30.24
C GLY A 103 14.49 -2.98 28.83
N PHE A 104 13.79 -2.28 27.93
CA PHE A 104 14.34 -1.90 26.63
C PHE A 104 15.39 -0.79 26.79
N SER A 105 16.44 -0.83 25.97
CA SER A 105 17.48 0.21 25.96
C SER A 105 17.32 1.19 24.81
N ASN A 106 16.86 0.70 23.65
CA ASN A 106 16.77 1.53 22.45
C ASN A 106 15.41 1.36 21.76
N ILE A 107 14.90 2.45 21.21
CA ILE A 107 13.74 2.46 20.33
C ILE A 107 14.13 3.14 19.01
N VAL A 108 13.66 2.58 17.90
CA VAL A 108 13.82 3.20 16.58
C VAL A 108 12.45 3.43 15.95
N TYR A 109 12.16 4.69 15.67
CA TYR A 109 11.02 5.11 14.86
C TYR A 109 11.40 5.18 13.38
N LEU A 110 10.73 4.36 12.58
CA LEU A 110 11.15 4.13 11.19
C LEU A 110 10.59 5.13 10.17
N TYR A 111 9.91 6.18 10.63
CA TYR A 111 9.41 7.28 9.79
C TYR A 111 9.86 8.63 10.34
N LYS A 112 9.77 9.68 9.51
CA LYS A 112 10.13 11.05 9.91
C LYS A 112 8.95 11.83 10.49
N THR A 113 7.74 11.42 10.18
CA THR A 113 6.52 12.17 10.50
C THR A 113 6.38 12.40 12.00
N ASN A 114 6.26 13.67 12.42
CA ASN A 114 6.14 14.14 13.80
C ASN A 114 7.35 13.82 14.71
N TRP A 115 8.50 13.46 14.15
CA TRP A 115 9.70 13.18 14.94
C TRP A 115 10.21 14.41 15.69
N GLU A 116 10.05 15.61 15.11
CA GLU A 116 10.52 16.86 15.71
C GLU A 116 9.95 17.13 17.11
N THR A 117 8.74 16.64 17.38
CA THR A 117 8.05 16.81 18.67
C THR A 117 8.21 15.62 19.60
N ALA A 118 8.94 14.58 19.18
CA ALA A 118 9.09 13.37 19.95
C ALA A 118 10.25 13.47 20.96
N PRO A 119 10.12 12.87 22.15
CA PRO A 119 11.24 12.78 23.09
C PRO A 119 12.39 11.99 22.47
N ARG A 120 13.63 12.37 22.79
CA ARG A 120 14.83 11.67 22.33
C ARG A 120 15.30 10.57 23.28
N SER A 121 14.80 10.59 24.51
CA SER A 121 15.02 9.56 25.51
C SER A 121 13.97 9.64 26.62
N VAL A 122 13.84 8.57 27.41
CA VAL A 122 13.08 8.55 28.67
C VAL A 122 13.97 7.95 29.76
N THR A 123 13.87 8.47 30.99
CA THR A 123 14.68 8.04 32.13
C THR A 123 13.81 7.74 33.34
N ASP A 124 14.20 6.74 34.12
CA ASP A 124 13.59 6.35 35.40
C ASP A 124 14.68 5.89 36.36
N GLY A 125 15.05 6.74 37.32
CA GLY A 125 16.23 6.56 38.17
C GLY A 125 17.51 6.43 37.33
N ASN A 126 18.21 5.30 37.48
CA ASN A 126 19.43 5.00 36.73
C ASN A 126 19.18 4.35 35.35
N LYS A 127 17.92 4.06 35.00
CA LYS A 127 17.58 3.46 33.71
C LYS A 127 17.34 4.53 32.67
N LYS A 128 17.80 4.28 31.45
CA LYS A 128 17.62 5.15 30.29
C LYS A 128 17.20 4.34 29.09
N LEU A 129 16.25 4.88 28.34
CA LEU A 129 15.82 4.37 27.04
C LEU A 129 16.05 5.48 26.02
N ASP A 130 16.88 5.20 25.01
CA ASP A 130 17.17 6.12 23.93
C ASP A 130 16.21 5.92 22.75
N TYR A 131 15.79 7.02 22.13
CA TYR A 131 14.81 7.01 21.05
C TYR A 131 15.39 7.69 19.82
N PHE A 132 15.49 6.92 18.74
CA PHE A 132 16.09 7.32 17.47
C PHE A 132 15.07 7.36 16.34
N GLN A 133 15.37 8.15 15.32
CA GLN A 133 14.67 8.11 14.04
C GLN A 133 15.64 7.66 12.96
N LEU A 134 15.42 6.46 12.44
CA LEU A 134 16.22 5.86 11.38
C LEU A 134 15.27 5.20 10.39
N SER A 135 15.35 5.56 9.10
CA SER A 135 14.37 5.04 8.13
C SER A 135 14.58 3.55 7.86
N GLY A 136 15.84 3.10 7.83
CA GLY A 136 16.26 1.77 7.40
C GLY A 136 16.17 1.54 5.88
N ASN A 137 15.72 2.55 5.11
CA ASN A 137 15.60 2.48 3.66
C ASN A 137 16.94 2.70 2.94
N ASP A 138 17.69 3.69 3.41
CA ASP A 138 19.05 3.98 2.96
C ASP A 138 20.07 3.08 3.68
N PHE A 139 21.29 2.99 3.11
CA PHE A 139 22.34 2.14 3.63
C PHE A 139 22.75 2.54 5.05
N ASP A 140 23.00 3.82 5.30
CA ASP A 140 23.53 4.30 6.58
C ASP A 140 22.58 4.07 7.75
N SER A 141 21.29 4.37 7.56
CA SER A 141 20.28 4.11 8.58
C SER A 141 20.04 2.62 8.81
N ARG A 142 20.14 1.78 7.77
CA ARG A 142 20.06 0.32 7.89
C ARG A 142 21.27 -0.26 8.61
N ASP A 143 22.47 0.20 8.27
CA ASP A 143 23.73 -0.19 8.93
C ASP A 143 23.70 0.20 10.41
N SER A 144 23.21 1.40 10.73
CA SER A 144 23.02 1.86 12.11
C SER A 144 22.07 0.96 12.91
N ILE A 145 20.95 0.53 12.31
CA ILE A 145 20.02 -0.42 12.96
C ILE A 145 20.68 -1.79 13.16
N LEU A 146 21.36 -2.31 12.14
CA LEU A 146 22.09 -3.59 12.23
C LEU A 146 23.16 -3.55 13.32
N SER A 147 23.92 -2.45 13.38
CA SER A 147 24.91 -2.20 14.43
C SER A 147 24.28 -2.20 15.81
N MET A 148 23.18 -1.45 16.00
CA MET A 148 22.50 -1.38 17.29
C MET A 148 22.00 -2.75 17.77
N VAL A 149 21.47 -3.57 16.86
CA VAL A 149 21.05 -4.94 17.16
C VAL A 149 22.26 -5.83 17.46
N TYR A 150 23.34 -5.71 16.68
CA TYR A 150 24.58 -6.46 16.89
C TYR A 150 25.21 -6.16 18.25
N GLU A 151 25.31 -4.88 18.63
CA GLU A 151 25.80 -4.47 19.95
C GLU A 151 24.93 -5.02 21.09
N THR A 152 23.60 -5.07 20.89
CA THR A 152 22.68 -5.68 21.87
C THR A 152 22.91 -7.19 22.03
N ILE A 153 23.37 -7.88 20.97
CA ILE A 153 23.78 -9.29 21.02
C ILE A 153 25.11 -9.44 21.78
N LYS A 154 26.05 -8.50 21.60
CA LYS A 154 27.40 -8.59 22.17
C LYS A 154 27.50 -8.06 23.61
N ASN A 155 26.56 -7.25 24.06
CA ASN A 155 26.59 -6.63 25.38
C ASN A 155 25.37 -7.05 26.22
N ASN A 156 25.61 -7.80 27.31
CA ASN A 156 24.54 -8.30 28.15
C ASN A 156 23.80 -7.19 28.93
N ASP A 157 24.46 -6.07 29.21
CA ASP A 157 23.90 -4.93 29.94
C ASP A 157 22.85 -4.17 29.13
N LEU A 158 22.88 -4.29 27.79
CA LEU A 158 21.93 -3.61 26.91
C LEU A 158 20.60 -4.37 26.84
N GLY A 159 19.51 -3.67 27.14
CA GLY A 159 18.16 -4.13 26.88
C GLY A 159 17.83 -4.26 25.39
N PRO A 160 16.72 -4.94 25.03
CA PRO A 160 16.33 -5.12 23.64
C PRO A 160 16.09 -3.79 22.90
N VAL A 161 16.13 -3.87 21.57
CA VAL A 161 15.76 -2.80 20.65
C VAL A 161 14.28 -2.94 20.23
N TYR A 162 13.50 -1.87 20.33
CA TYR A 162 12.13 -1.83 19.80
C TYR A 162 12.06 -1.04 18.49
N LEU A 163 11.78 -1.73 17.39
CA LEU A 163 11.66 -1.16 16.05
C LEU A 163 10.19 -0.92 15.72
N HIS A 164 9.79 0.32 15.49
CA HIS A 164 8.38 0.57 15.23
C HIS A 164 8.10 1.49 14.04
N CYS A 165 6.97 1.20 13.40
CA CYS A 165 6.35 2.08 12.44
C CYS A 165 4.99 2.49 12.99
N TRP A 166 4.03 2.81 12.11
CA TRP A 166 2.71 3.28 12.51
C TRP A 166 1.84 2.16 13.04
N ASN A 167 1.52 1.21 12.18
CA ASN A 167 0.67 0.06 12.54
C ASN A 167 1.47 -1.19 12.93
N GLY A 168 2.78 -1.18 12.67
CA GLY A 168 3.68 -2.31 12.92
C GLY A 168 3.77 -3.34 11.80
N TRP A 169 3.27 -3.02 10.60
CA TRP A 169 3.20 -3.94 9.46
C TRP A 169 4.38 -3.78 8.49
N HIS A 170 4.50 -2.59 7.88
CA HIS A 170 5.33 -2.41 6.68
C HIS A 170 6.80 -2.18 7.01
N GLN A 171 7.15 -0.98 7.48
CA GLN A 171 8.56 -0.61 7.68
C GLN A 171 9.23 -1.40 8.81
N SER A 172 8.53 -1.58 9.95
CA SER A 172 9.05 -2.41 11.03
C SER A 172 9.15 -3.88 10.61
N GLY A 173 8.21 -4.36 9.80
CA GLY A 173 8.31 -5.70 9.25
C GLY A 173 9.44 -5.86 8.27
N PHE A 174 9.69 -4.86 7.42
CA PHE A 174 10.79 -4.85 6.46
C PHE A 174 12.10 -5.06 7.22
N ILE A 175 12.37 -4.22 8.21
CA ILE A 175 13.58 -4.33 9.02
C ILE A 175 13.62 -5.67 9.77
N SER A 176 12.50 -6.20 10.25
CA SER A 176 12.49 -7.54 10.86
C SER A 176 12.88 -8.65 9.88
N ALA A 177 12.40 -8.61 8.64
CA ALA A 177 12.79 -9.58 7.61
C ALA A 177 14.31 -9.50 7.33
N ILE A 178 14.86 -8.29 7.28
CA ILE A 178 16.29 -8.04 7.11
C ILE A 178 17.11 -8.60 8.29
N LEU A 179 16.65 -8.38 9.52
CA LEU A 179 17.31 -8.88 10.73
C LEU A 179 17.26 -10.41 10.83
N LEU A 180 16.12 -11.03 10.49
CA LEU A 180 16.00 -12.49 10.43
C LEU A 180 16.89 -13.09 9.34
N LYS A 181 17.04 -12.43 8.20
CA LYS A 181 17.98 -12.81 7.14
C LYS A 181 19.43 -12.69 7.59
N GLN A 182 19.77 -11.61 8.30
CA GLN A 182 21.12 -11.36 8.82
C GLN A 182 21.53 -12.34 9.92
N PHE A 183 20.67 -12.56 10.92
CA PHE A 183 21.05 -13.22 12.17
C PHE A 183 20.50 -14.64 12.32
N CYS A 184 19.44 -15.00 11.60
CA CYS A 184 18.78 -16.31 11.71
C CYS A 184 18.90 -17.17 10.46
N GLY A 185 19.71 -16.75 9.47
CA GLY A 185 19.92 -17.49 8.23
C GLY A 185 18.64 -17.71 7.41
N PHE A 186 17.64 -16.83 7.54
CA PHE A 186 16.45 -16.94 6.69
C PHE A 186 16.86 -16.82 5.21
N SER A 187 16.33 -17.70 4.38
CA SER A 187 16.46 -17.54 2.93
C SER A 187 15.75 -16.26 2.46
N THR A 188 16.07 -15.81 1.25
CA THR A 188 15.41 -14.65 0.65
C THR A 188 13.89 -14.82 0.62
N LEU A 189 13.39 -15.96 0.14
CA LEU A 189 11.95 -16.25 0.09
C LEU A 189 11.33 -16.34 1.48
N LYS A 190 11.98 -17.03 2.41
CA LYS A 190 11.49 -17.14 3.80
C LYS A 190 11.36 -15.76 4.46
N SER A 191 12.29 -14.85 4.18
CA SER A 191 12.25 -13.46 4.68
C SER A 191 11.10 -12.66 4.07
N LEU A 192 10.86 -12.85 2.77
CA LEU A 192 9.74 -12.24 2.06
C LEU A 192 8.40 -12.76 2.60
N HIS A 193 8.25 -14.08 2.72
CA HIS A 193 7.02 -14.70 3.24
C HIS A 193 6.74 -14.25 4.67
N TYR A 194 7.77 -14.20 5.53
CA TYR A 194 7.65 -13.66 6.88
C TYR A 194 7.08 -12.24 6.88
N TRP A 195 7.61 -11.39 6.00
CA TRP A 195 7.15 -10.02 5.87
C TRP A 195 5.68 -9.96 5.47
N GLU A 196 5.29 -10.72 4.46
CA GLU A 196 3.90 -10.75 3.95
C GLU A 196 2.92 -11.30 4.99
N ASP A 197 3.27 -12.39 5.69
CA ASP A 197 2.44 -12.98 6.74
C ASP A 197 2.24 -12.00 7.91
N CYS A 198 3.30 -11.29 8.27
CA CYS A 198 3.26 -10.33 9.38
C CYS A 198 2.72 -8.95 8.97
N ALA A 199 2.44 -8.70 7.68
CA ALA A 199 1.77 -7.51 7.20
C ALA A 199 0.24 -7.57 7.38
N ASP A 200 -0.32 -8.66 7.92
CA ASP A 200 -1.74 -8.82 8.27
C ASP A 200 -2.71 -8.46 7.11
N SER A 201 -2.45 -9.01 5.93
CA SER A 201 -3.19 -8.73 4.67
C SER A 201 -2.91 -7.38 4.01
N TRP A 202 -1.97 -6.59 4.55
CA TRP A 202 -1.57 -5.30 3.98
C TRP A 202 -0.27 -5.38 3.18
N SER A 203 0.03 -6.51 2.55
CA SER A 203 1.26 -6.70 1.76
C SER A 203 1.14 -6.30 0.29
N LYS A 204 -0.09 -6.16 -0.23
CA LYS A 204 -0.32 -5.85 -1.65
C LYS A 204 0.11 -4.41 -1.99
N GLY A 205 0.91 -4.23 -3.04
CA GLY A 205 1.38 -2.93 -3.51
C GLY A 205 2.55 -2.33 -2.72
N TYR A 206 3.42 -3.16 -2.17
CA TYR A 206 4.64 -2.75 -1.45
C TYR A 206 5.88 -3.40 -2.07
N ASP A 207 5.94 -3.41 -3.40
CA ASP A 207 6.92 -4.21 -4.13
C ASP A 207 8.34 -3.73 -3.91
N ARG A 208 8.56 -2.42 -3.67
CA ARG A 208 9.85 -1.91 -3.22
C ARG A 208 10.32 -2.56 -1.91
N ILE A 209 9.43 -2.76 -0.94
CA ILE A 209 9.79 -3.43 0.31
C ILE A 209 10.14 -4.89 0.03
N LYS A 210 9.32 -5.58 -0.76
CA LYS A 210 9.59 -6.97 -1.16
C LYS A 210 10.94 -7.09 -1.87
N GLU A 211 11.23 -6.19 -2.79
CA GLU A 211 12.51 -6.10 -3.50
C GLU A 211 13.67 -5.77 -2.58
N ALA A 212 13.49 -4.84 -1.64
CA ALA A 212 14.53 -4.52 -0.68
C ALA A 212 14.87 -5.74 0.20
N ILE A 213 13.88 -6.58 0.54
CA ILE A 213 14.10 -7.87 1.22
C ILE A 213 14.81 -8.87 0.31
N ILE A 214 14.38 -8.94 -0.94
CA ILE A 214 14.98 -9.83 -1.96
C ILE A 214 16.45 -9.50 -2.17
N ASN A 215 16.75 -8.22 -2.38
CA ASN A 215 18.07 -7.69 -2.74
C ASN A 215 19.01 -7.51 -1.55
N PHE A 216 18.51 -7.58 -0.31
CA PHE A 216 19.38 -7.51 0.86
C PHE A 216 20.29 -8.72 0.95
N VAL A 217 21.58 -8.47 1.12
CA VAL A 217 22.61 -9.47 1.37
C VAL A 217 23.13 -9.28 2.80
N PRO A 218 23.20 -10.34 3.63
CA PRO A 218 23.79 -10.26 4.95
C PRO A 218 25.21 -9.65 4.92
N ILE A 219 25.49 -8.79 5.89
CA ILE A 219 26.75 -8.05 5.99
C ILE A 219 27.71 -8.81 6.90
N GLU A 220 28.90 -9.14 6.40
CA GLU A 220 29.86 -10.01 7.09
C GLU A 220 30.31 -9.48 8.47
N LYS A 221 30.45 -8.15 8.62
CA LYS A 221 30.85 -7.55 9.92
C LYS A 221 29.86 -7.79 11.05
N TYR A 222 28.60 -8.14 10.75
CA TYR A 222 27.55 -8.42 11.73
C TYR A 222 27.27 -9.92 11.87
N LYS A 223 28.19 -10.78 11.45
CA LYS A 223 28.04 -12.22 11.61
C LYS A 223 28.10 -12.64 13.07
N ILE A 224 27.23 -13.58 13.43
CA ILE A 224 27.18 -14.23 14.75
C ILE A 224 27.37 -15.74 14.59
N ASP A 225 27.78 -16.41 15.66
CA ASP A 225 27.91 -17.86 15.68
C ASP A 225 26.54 -18.56 15.74
N GLN A 226 26.50 -19.81 15.32
CA GLN A 226 25.25 -20.58 15.23
C GLN A 226 24.60 -20.82 16.60
N LYS A 227 25.38 -21.00 17.68
CA LYS A 227 24.84 -21.20 19.03
C LYS A 227 24.06 -19.97 19.50
N THR A 228 24.63 -18.78 19.27
CA THR A 228 23.95 -17.51 19.53
C THR A 228 22.68 -17.38 18.69
N ALA A 229 22.75 -17.69 17.39
CA ALA A 229 21.59 -17.65 16.50
C ALA A 229 20.46 -18.59 16.97
N ASP A 230 20.77 -19.85 17.26
CA ASP A 230 19.79 -20.85 17.73
C ASP A 230 19.07 -20.42 19.02
N LEU A 231 19.77 -19.71 19.90
CA LEU A 231 19.23 -19.21 21.15
C LEU A 231 18.23 -18.06 20.95
N ILE A 232 18.57 -17.09 20.09
CA ILE A 232 17.78 -15.85 19.92
C ILE A 232 16.71 -15.95 18.82
N CYS A 233 16.87 -16.81 17.83
CA CYS A 233 16.00 -16.85 16.67
C CYS A 233 14.62 -17.46 17.00
N PRO A 234 13.51 -16.80 16.65
CA PRO A 234 12.17 -17.33 16.86
C PRO A 234 11.82 -18.41 15.82
N CYS A 235 10.84 -19.25 16.15
CA CYS A 235 10.26 -20.13 15.14
C CYS A 235 9.50 -19.34 14.07
N TYR A 236 9.55 -19.83 12.84
CA TYR A 236 8.71 -19.37 11.73
C TYR A 236 8.53 -20.53 10.76
N GLU A 237 7.29 -20.98 10.62
CA GLU A 237 6.89 -22.02 9.69
C GLU A 237 6.51 -21.38 8.36
N ASP A 238 7.33 -21.61 7.34
CA ASP A 238 7.08 -21.11 5.99
C ASP A 238 6.22 -22.11 5.21
N LEU A 239 4.91 -21.85 5.18
CA LEU A 239 3.93 -22.66 4.44
C LEU A 239 4.07 -22.52 2.92
N ARG A 240 4.94 -21.62 2.45
CA ARG A 240 5.16 -21.27 1.04
C ARG A 240 6.59 -21.56 0.59
N LYS A 241 7.29 -22.46 1.29
CA LYS A 241 8.71 -22.80 1.03
C LYS A 241 9.04 -23.23 -0.41
N ASP A 242 8.05 -23.73 -1.16
CA ASP A 242 8.20 -24.20 -2.54
C ASP A 242 7.94 -23.09 -3.59
N ASP A 243 7.59 -21.87 -3.16
CA ASP A 243 7.43 -20.73 -4.06
C ASP A 243 8.76 -20.42 -4.78
N THR A 244 8.65 -19.89 -5.99
CA THR A 244 9.80 -19.39 -6.75
C THR A 244 9.75 -17.87 -6.82
N ILE A 245 10.91 -17.22 -6.80
CA ILE A 245 10.98 -15.76 -7.00
C ILE A 245 10.54 -15.47 -8.43
N LYS A 246 9.27 -15.07 -8.60
CA LYS A 246 8.80 -14.47 -9.83
C LYS A 246 9.28 -13.02 -9.82
N TYR A 247 10.31 -12.71 -10.60
CA TYR A 247 10.59 -11.34 -11.02
C TYR A 247 9.43 -10.89 -11.91
N VAL A 248 8.33 -10.46 -11.30
CA VAL A 248 7.23 -9.83 -12.02
C VAL A 248 7.74 -8.46 -12.47
N SER A 249 7.57 -8.16 -13.76
CA SER A 249 7.83 -6.82 -14.32
C SER A 249 7.15 -5.75 -13.44
N GLN A 250 7.99 -5.03 -12.69
CA GLN A 250 7.68 -4.22 -11.50
C GLN A 250 6.72 -3.06 -11.74
N THR A 251 6.55 -2.66 -12.98
CA THR A 251 5.85 -1.41 -13.33
C THR A 251 4.33 -1.52 -13.18
N MET A 252 3.80 -2.73 -13.12
CA MET A 252 2.47 -2.99 -13.63
C MET A 252 1.49 -3.46 -12.53
N GLU A 253 1.98 -4.09 -11.44
CA GLU A 253 1.21 -4.32 -10.21
C GLU A 253 0.85 -3.00 -9.49
N VAL A 254 1.65 -1.95 -9.72
CA VAL A 254 1.48 -0.59 -9.19
C VAL A 254 0.25 0.12 -9.78
N LEU A 255 -0.13 -0.19 -11.03
CA LEU A 255 -1.24 0.48 -11.71
C LEU A 255 -2.63 -0.10 -11.43
N ASP A 256 -2.76 -1.41 -11.25
CA ASP A 256 -4.05 -2.07 -10.98
C ASP A 256 -4.35 -2.19 -9.47
N LEU A 257 -3.65 -1.37 -8.66
CA LEU A 257 -3.76 -1.39 -7.21
C LEU A 257 -5.02 -0.66 -6.72
N ASN A 258 -5.69 -1.28 -5.74
CA ASN A 258 -6.82 -0.70 -5.04
C ASN A 258 -6.37 -0.23 -3.67
N LEU A 259 -6.33 1.09 -3.47
CA LEU A 259 -5.98 1.72 -2.21
C LEU A 259 -7.21 1.78 -1.28
N PRO A 260 -7.28 1.01 -0.19
CA PRO A 260 -8.51 0.91 0.60
C PRO A 260 -8.72 2.10 1.55
N PHE A 261 -9.97 2.34 1.93
CA PHE A 261 -10.37 3.40 2.86
C PHE A 261 -11.29 2.90 3.99
N PRO A 262 -11.21 3.52 5.18
CA PRO A 262 -12.13 3.24 6.27
C PRO A 262 -13.57 3.65 5.94
N SER A 263 -14.53 3.07 6.66
CA SER A 263 -15.94 3.45 6.52
C SER A 263 -16.15 4.93 6.88
N GLY A 264 -16.90 5.67 6.05
CA GLY A 264 -17.17 7.10 6.25
C GLY A 264 -15.98 8.05 6.14
N GLY A 265 -14.74 7.54 6.10
CA GLY A 265 -13.52 8.34 6.09
C GLY A 265 -12.89 8.50 4.71
N TYR A 266 -12.10 9.57 4.59
CA TYR A 266 -11.28 9.89 3.40
C TYR A 266 -9.85 10.30 3.77
N ASP A 267 -9.46 10.19 5.04
CA ASP A 267 -8.09 10.47 5.46
C ASP A 267 -7.15 9.40 4.94
N LEU A 268 -5.98 9.84 4.44
CA LEU A 268 -4.95 8.92 3.99
C LEU A 268 -4.33 8.29 5.22
N GLU A 269 -4.53 6.98 5.33
CA GLU A 269 -3.88 6.28 6.41
C GLU A 269 -2.37 6.38 6.25
N PRO A 270 -1.63 6.39 7.34
CA PRO A 270 -0.27 6.83 7.24
C PRO A 270 0.60 5.78 6.48
N SER A 271 0.26 4.48 6.54
CA SER A 271 0.82 3.42 5.65
C SER A 271 0.54 3.63 4.15
N VAL A 272 -0.54 4.35 3.80
CA VAL A 272 -0.87 4.72 2.41
C VAL A 272 0.13 5.73 1.86
N SER A 273 0.74 6.54 2.73
CA SER A 273 1.72 7.56 2.33
C SER A 273 2.95 6.92 1.66
N THR A 274 3.48 5.82 2.20
CA THR A 274 4.63 5.10 1.61
C THR A 274 4.31 4.56 0.21
N PHE A 275 3.13 3.99 0.00
CA PHE A 275 2.70 3.55 -1.32
C PHE A 275 2.55 4.73 -2.30
N LEU A 276 1.90 5.81 -1.86
CA LEU A 276 1.71 6.98 -2.72
C LEU A 276 3.04 7.65 -3.07
N ASP A 277 4.04 7.61 -2.17
CA ASP A 277 5.40 8.04 -2.47
C ASP A 277 6.02 7.21 -3.60
N GLU A 278 5.83 5.89 -3.58
CA GLU A 278 6.30 4.98 -4.63
C GLU A 278 5.59 5.22 -5.96
N TYR A 279 4.25 5.27 -5.93
CA TYR A 279 3.42 5.56 -7.09
C TYR A 279 3.80 6.91 -7.72
N GLY A 280 3.97 7.94 -6.90
CA GLY A 280 4.39 9.25 -7.37
C GLY A 280 5.82 9.29 -7.91
N ASN A 281 6.74 8.52 -7.33
CA ASN A 281 8.09 8.39 -7.89
C ASN A 281 8.09 7.68 -9.26
N MET A 282 7.25 6.67 -9.45
CA MET A 282 7.05 6.04 -10.76
C MET A 282 6.51 7.04 -11.78
N LEU A 283 5.49 7.82 -11.42
CA LEU A 283 4.92 8.84 -12.31
C LEU A 283 5.93 9.94 -12.66
N LYS A 284 6.77 10.36 -11.71
CA LYS A 284 7.85 11.32 -11.98
C LYS A 284 8.89 10.78 -12.96
N LYS A 285 9.17 9.47 -12.94
CA LYS A 285 10.07 8.82 -13.91
C LYS A 285 9.41 8.56 -15.26
N ARG A 286 8.08 8.60 -15.31
CA ARG A 286 7.28 8.36 -16.52
C ARG A 286 6.32 9.54 -16.80
N PRO A 287 6.86 10.74 -17.09
CA PRO A 287 6.04 11.93 -17.38
C PRO A 287 5.17 11.77 -18.64
N GLU A 288 5.41 10.75 -19.46
CA GLU A 288 4.57 10.37 -20.59
C GLU A 288 3.17 9.88 -20.17
N ILE A 289 3.01 9.32 -18.96
CA ILE A 289 1.77 8.68 -18.52
C ILE A 289 0.81 9.71 -17.93
N PHE A 290 -0.44 9.71 -18.43
CA PHE A 290 -1.54 10.45 -17.83
C PHE A 290 -2.48 9.50 -17.09
N ILE A 291 -2.72 9.79 -15.80
CA ILE A 291 -3.50 8.95 -14.89
C ILE A 291 -4.78 9.65 -14.40
N GLU A 292 -5.86 8.89 -14.31
CA GLU A 292 -7.04 9.24 -13.53
C GLU A 292 -7.04 8.51 -12.17
N VAL A 293 -7.15 9.30 -11.10
CA VAL A 293 -7.36 8.83 -9.72
C VAL A 293 -8.86 8.66 -9.48
N GLN A 294 -9.32 7.42 -9.39
CA GLN A 294 -10.75 7.08 -9.29
C GLN A 294 -11.11 6.68 -7.86
N GLY A 295 -11.96 7.45 -7.20
CA GLY A 295 -12.48 7.12 -5.88
C GLY A 295 -13.77 6.32 -5.94
N HIS A 296 -13.92 5.35 -5.04
CA HIS A 296 -15.09 4.47 -4.94
C HIS A 296 -15.59 4.36 -3.50
N SER A 297 -16.89 4.11 -3.34
CA SER A 297 -17.53 3.78 -2.07
C SER A 297 -18.03 2.34 -2.08
N ASP A 298 -18.39 1.84 -0.90
CA ASP A 298 -19.24 0.65 -0.83
C ASP A 298 -20.71 1.04 -1.04
N HIS A 299 -21.58 0.05 -0.97
CA HIS A 299 -23.00 0.17 -1.28
C HIS A 299 -23.86 0.64 -0.10
N LEU A 300 -23.27 0.90 1.07
CA LEU A 300 -23.98 1.31 2.28
C LEU A 300 -24.15 2.84 2.28
N GLY A 301 -25.32 3.32 2.70
CA GLY A 301 -25.62 4.77 2.77
C GLY A 301 -26.39 5.30 1.55
N ASP A 302 -26.48 6.64 1.46
CA ASP A 302 -27.13 7.32 0.33
C ASP A 302 -26.17 7.44 -0.86
N GLU A 303 -26.69 7.25 -2.08
CA GLU A 303 -25.91 7.31 -3.33
C GLU A 303 -25.20 8.66 -3.52
N LYS A 304 -25.84 9.77 -3.14
CA LYS A 304 -25.24 11.11 -3.25
C LYS A 304 -24.11 11.29 -2.25
N ASP A 305 -24.29 10.81 -1.02
CA ASP A 305 -23.25 10.86 0.00
C ASP A 305 -22.05 10.00 -0.40
N ASN A 306 -22.32 8.82 -0.96
CA ASN A 306 -21.32 7.91 -1.52
C ASN A 306 -20.54 8.53 -2.68
N GLN A 307 -21.23 9.24 -3.58
CA GLN A 307 -20.61 10.01 -4.65
C GLN A 307 -19.67 11.10 -4.09
N VAL A 308 -20.15 11.93 -3.16
CA VAL A 308 -19.33 12.98 -2.53
C VAL A 308 -18.14 12.40 -1.77
N LEU A 309 -18.34 11.32 -1.01
CA LEU A 309 -17.28 10.66 -0.24
C LEU A 309 -16.20 10.09 -1.16
N SER A 310 -16.61 9.42 -2.23
CA SER A 310 -15.68 8.87 -3.23
C SER A 310 -14.85 9.96 -3.91
N PHE A 311 -15.45 11.10 -4.22
CA PHE A 311 -14.76 12.27 -4.79
C PHE A 311 -13.73 12.85 -3.82
N LYS A 312 -14.07 12.97 -2.53
CA LYS A 312 -13.13 13.42 -1.49
C LYS A 312 -11.93 12.49 -1.35
N ARG A 313 -12.12 11.16 -1.43
CA ARG A 313 -11.02 10.18 -1.41
C ARG A 313 -10.08 10.35 -2.60
N ALA A 314 -10.63 10.45 -3.80
CA ALA A 314 -9.85 10.67 -5.02
C ALA A 314 -9.05 11.97 -4.94
N LYS A 315 -9.71 13.06 -4.51
CA LYS A 315 -9.08 14.36 -4.31
C LYS A 315 -7.93 14.31 -3.31
N LYS A 316 -8.08 13.59 -2.19
CA LYS A 316 -7.02 13.47 -1.19
C LYS A 316 -5.77 12.77 -1.71
N VAL A 317 -5.95 11.69 -2.47
CA VAL A 317 -4.85 10.97 -3.12
C VAL A 317 -4.18 11.87 -4.17
N PHE A 318 -4.96 12.57 -4.99
CA PHE A 318 -4.47 13.53 -5.98
C PHE A 318 -3.64 14.66 -5.33
N GLU A 319 -4.16 15.29 -4.27
CA GLU A 319 -3.45 16.33 -3.49
C GLU A 319 -2.13 15.80 -2.94
N TYR A 320 -2.10 14.55 -2.47
CA TYR A 320 -0.88 13.93 -1.95
C TYR A 320 0.16 13.72 -3.05
N LEU A 321 -0.24 13.19 -4.22
CA LEU A 321 0.67 12.97 -5.34
C LEU A 321 1.31 14.28 -5.84
N ILE A 322 0.54 15.37 -5.91
CA ILE A 322 1.09 16.69 -6.22
C ILE A 322 2.08 17.14 -5.16
N LYS A 323 1.75 16.97 -3.87
CA LYS A 323 2.61 17.37 -2.75
C LYS A 323 3.99 16.71 -2.80
N ILE A 324 4.09 15.48 -3.30
CA ILE A 324 5.36 14.75 -3.45
C ILE A 324 6.05 14.96 -4.81
N GLY A 325 5.53 15.90 -5.61
CA GLY A 325 6.14 16.40 -6.83
C GLY A 325 5.68 15.74 -8.13
N VAL A 326 4.56 15.02 -8.15
CA VAL A 326 3.97 14.54 -9.41
C VAL A 326 3.37 15.72 -10.17
N ASP A 327 3.64 15.79 -11.48
CA ASP A 327 3.10 16.83 -12.34
C ASP A 327 1.56 16.78 -12.38
N SER A 328 0.93 17.85 -11.92
CA SER A 328 -0.53 18.00 -11.91
C SER A 328 -1.15 17.92 -13.31
N THR A 329 -0.40 18.23 -14.37
CA THR A 329 -0.90 18.13 -15.76
C THR A 329 -1.01 16.68 -16.25
N LYS A 330 -0.43 15.73 -15.51
CA LYS A 330 -0.45 14.29 -15.77
C LYS A 330 -1.44 13.53 -14.88
N LEU A 331 -2.23 14.26 -14.11
CA LEU A 331 -3.20 13.71 -13.18
C LEU A 331 -4.58 14.34 -13.39
N GLU A 332 -5.61 13.50 -13.33
CA GLU A 332 -6.99 13.91 -13.07
C GLU A 332 -7.57 13.07 -11.93
N TYR A 333 -8.70 13.48 -11.37
CA TYR A 333 -9.37 12.70 -10.32
C TYR A 333 -10.88 12.81 -10.43
N ASN A 334 -11.57 11.73 -10.08
CA ASN A 334 -13.01 11.68 -10.08
C ASN A 334 -13.57 10.69 -9.03
N GLY A 335 -14.80 10.95 -8.57
CA GLY A 335 -15.55 10.04 -7.71
C GLY A 335 -16.54 9.21 -8.54
N TYR A 336 -16.64 7.92 -8.26
CA TYR A 336 -17.58 7.01 -8.93
C TYR A 336 -18.66 6.47 -7.99
N GLY A 337 -18.64 6.88 -6.71
CA GLY A 337 -19.55 6.37 -5.69
C GLY A 337 -19.50 4.85 -5.65
N GLU A 338 -20.68 4.25 -5.61
CA GLU A 338 -20.88 2.79 -5.55
C GLU A 338 -21.10 2.15 -6.93
N THR A 339 -20.91 2.89 -8.02
CA THR A 339 -21.34 2.47 -9.37
C THR A 339 -20.42 1.45 -10.03
N GLN A 340 -19.18 1.32 -9.56
CA GLN A 340 -18.16 0.40 -10.07
C GLN A 340 -17.60 -0.49 -8.94
N PRO A 341 -18.43 -1.38 -8.35
CA PRO A 341 -17.98 -2.26 -7.28
C PRO A 341 -17.08 -3.38 -7.84
N ILE A 342 -16.03 -3.72 -7.09
CA ILE A 342 -15.21 -4.92 -7.35
C ILE A 342 -15.86 -6.16 -6.74
N ILE A 343 -16.55 -6.00 -5.61
CA ILE A 343 -17.35 -7.06 -4.99
C ILE A 343 -18.83 -6.74 -5.14
N TYR A 344 -19.53 -7.59 -5.89
CA TYR A 344 -20.97 -7.51 -6.07
C TYR A 344 -21.68 -8.22 -4.93
N CYS A 345 -22.38 -7.46 -4.10
CA CYS A 345 -23.21 -8.00 -3.02
C CYS A 345 -24.63 -8.24 -3.53
N ASP A 346 -25.03 -9.51 -3.68
CA ASP A 346 -26.40 -9.87 -4.08
C ASP A 346 -27.39 -9.65 -2.92
N GLU A 347 -28.32 -8.71 -3.11
CA GLU A 347 -29.37 -8.38 -2.15
C GLU A 347 -30.32 -9.55 -1.85
N LYS A 348 -30.45 -10.55 -2.75
CA LYS A 348 -31.34 -11.70 -2.54
C LYS A 348 -30.81 -12.72 -1.54
N ARG A 349 -29.49 -12.74 -1.29
CA ARG A 349 -28.85 -13.71 -0.39
C ARG A 349 -28.05 -13.09 0.76
N ASN A 350 -27.91 -11.77 0.79
CA ASN A 350 -27.26 -11.01 1.86
C ASN A 350 -25.97 -11.67 2.39
N LYS A 351 -25.03 -12.00 1.50
CA LYS A 351 -23.71 -12.52 1.88
C LYS A 351 -22.62 -11.65 1.28
N CYS A 352 -22.46 -10.46 1.85
CA CYS A 352 -21.15 -9.83 1.91
C CYS A 352 -20.84 -9.62 3.39
N ASN A 353 -19.71 -10.14 3.86
CA ASN A 353 -19.22 -9.81 5.19
C ASN A 353 -18.63 -8.39 5.19
N LYS A 354 -18.32 -7.85 6.38
CA LYS A 354 -17.79 -6.47 6.51
C LYS A 354 -16.48 -6.25 5.75
N GLU A 355 -15.66 -7.29 5.59
CA GLU A 355 -14.38 -7.23 4.88
C GLU A 355 -14.59 -7.19 3.36
N GLU A 356 -15.54 -7.95 2.84
CA GLU A 356 -15.94 -7.91 1.42
C GLU A 356 -16.52 -6.56 1.02
N ILE A 357 -17.36 -5.96 1.87
CA ILE A 357 -17.86 -4.59 1.69
C ILE A 357 -16.68 -3.60 1.71
N ALA A 358 -15.71 -3.80 2.60
CA ALA A 358 -14.55 -2.93 2.73
C ALA A 358 -13.72 -2.85 1.45
N LYS A 359 -13.62 -3.94 0.67
CA LYS A 359 -12.88 -3.96 -0.59
C LYS A 359 -13.41 -2.92 -1.60
N ASN A 360 -14.70 -2.60 -1.59
CA ASN A 360 -15.26 -1.60 -2.51
C ASN A 360 -14.88 -0.15 -2.14
N ARG A 361 -14.60 0.13 -0.86
CA ARG A 361 -14.12 1.45 -0.40
C ARG A 361 -12.66 1.61 -0.75
N ARG A 362 -12.39 2.15 -1.95
CA ARG A 362 -11.02 2.24 -2.45
C ARG A 362 -10.79 3.44 -3.36
N VAL A 363 -9.54 3.73 -3.64
CA VAL A 363 -9.09 4.52 -4.78
C VAL A 363 -8.34 3.60 -5.73
N THR A 364 -8.54 3.76 -7.04
CA THR A 364 -7.82 3.06 -8.10
C THR A 364 -7.18 4.05 -9.05
N PHE A 365 -6.14 3.64 -9.74
CA PHE A 365 -5.49 4.44 -10.77
C PHE A 365 -5.79 3.85 -12.14
N ARG A 366 -6.08 4.70 -13.12
CA ARG A 366 -6.35 4.27 -14.49
C ARG A 366 -5.52 5.10 -15.46
N ILE A 367 -4.78 4.45 -16.34
CA ILE A 367 -4.09 5.17 -17.43
C ILE A 367 -5.14 5.65 -18.43
N LYS A 368 -5.13 6.93 -18.77
CA LYS A 368 -6.03 7.47 -19.80
C LYS A 368 -5.32 7.60 -21.13
N SER A 369 -4.08 8.08 -21.08
CA SER A 369 -3.22 8.17 -22.25
C SER A 369 -1.75 8.08 -21.89
N ILE A 370 -0.94 7.73 -22.89
CA ILE A 370 0.52 7.77 -22.84
C ILE A 370 0.97 8.59 -24.04
N GLU A 371 1.66 9.69 -23.77
CA GLU A 371 2.23 10.55 -24.80
C GLU A 371 3.59 10.00 -25.20
N SER A 372 3.70 9.47 -26.41
CA SER A 372 4.95 8.85 -26.83
C SER A 372 6.07 9.87 -26.98
N ASN A 373 7.32 9.45 -26.74
CA ASN A 373 8.50 10.21 -27.16
C ASN A 373 8.75 10.14 -28.68
N ILE A 374 8.03 9.27 -29.39
CA ILE A 374 8.10 9.12 -30.85
C ILE A 374 7.74 10.44 -31.53
N ASN A 375 8.71 11.00 -32.22
CA ASN A 375 8.54 12.18 -33.05
C ASN A 375 9.08 11.90 -34.45
N PHE A 376 8.19 11.90 -35.43
CA PHE A 376 8.55 11.58 -36.80
C PHE A 376 9.19 12.79 -37.49
N ASP A 377 10.14 12.51 -38.38
CA ASP A 377 10.58 13.48 -39.37
C ASP A 377 9.40 13.97 -40.24
N LYS A 378 9.57 15.16 -40.81
CA LYS A 378 8.61 15.72 -41.75
C LYS A 378 8.37 14.74 -42.90
N GLU A 379 7.10 14.50 -43.22
CA GLU A 379 6.65 13.60 -44.30
C GLU A 379 7.08 12.12 -44.16
N LYS A 380 7.67 11.72 -43.03
CA LYS A 380 8.04 10.33 -42.74
C LYS A 380 7.12 9.68 -41.71
N ASP A 381 7.07 8.35 -41.78
CA ASP A 381 6.36 7.41 -40.92
C ASP A 381 7.28 6.27 -40.42
N VAL A 382 8.59 6.42 -40.60
CA VAL A 382 9.60 5.46 -40.14
C VAL A 382 9.83 5.63 -38.65
N ILE A 383 9.71 4.53 -37.90
CA ILE A 383 10.00 4.48 -36.46
C ILE A 383 11.51 4.28 -36.27
N SER A 384 12.13 5.13 -35.45
CA SER A 384 13.55 5.02 -35.10
C SER A 384 13.86 3.76 -34.28
N VAL A 385 15.14 3.41 -34.13
CA VAL A 385 15.55 2.24 -33.32
C VAL A 385 15.23 2.48 -31.85
N GLU A 386 15.48 3.68 -31.37
CA GLU A 386 15.23 4.12 -30.01
C GLU A 386 13.72 4.11 -29.70
N ASP A 387 12.90 4.56 -30.65
CA ASP A 387 11.43 4.55 -30.52
C ASP A 387 10.85 3.14 -30.50
N LYS A 388 11.45 2.20 -31.25
CA LYS A 388 11.08 0.77 -31.20
C LYS A 388 11.36 0.17 -29.84
N GLN A 389 12.52 0.48 -29.24
CA GLN A 389 12.83 0.03 -27.88
C GLN A 389 11.80 0.57 -26.88
N TRP A 390 11.48 1.86 -26.95
CA TRP A 390 10.46 2.47 -26.09
C TRP A 390 9.07 1.84 -26.30
N LEU A 391 8.70 1.53 -27.55
CA LEU A 391 7.44 0.82 -27.87
C LEU A 391 7.40 -0.56 -27.23
N ASN A 392 8.49 -1.31 -27.28
CA ASN A 392 8.55 -2.62 -26.63
C ASN A 392 8.37 -2.49 -25.12
N GLU A 393 9.10 -1.58 -24.48
CA GLU A 393 8.98 -1.35 -23.03
C GLU A 393 7.56 -0.93 -22.61
N ILE A 394 6.91 -0.05 -23.37
CA ILE A 394 5.57 0.43 -23.03
C ILE A 394 4.49 -0.62 -23.32
N PHE A 395 4.62 -1.40 -24.39
CA PHE A 395 3.65 -2.44 -24.70
C PHE A 395 3.84 -3.70 -23.84
N ASP A 396 5.06 -4.03 -23.41
CA ASP A 396 5.27 -5.03 -22.36
C ASP A 396 4.58 -4.60 -21.06
N PHE A 397 4.71 -3.32 -20.72
CA PHE A 397 4.03 -2.73 -19.57
C PHE A 397 2.50 -2.75 -19.67
N LEU A 398 1.93 -2.56 -20.87
CA LEU A 398 0.48 -2.56 -21.09
C LEU A 398 -0.10 -3.98 -21.27
N SER A 399 0.67 -4.93 -21.80
CA SER A 399 0.22 -6.29 -22.20
C SER A 399 -0.31 -7.14 -21.05
N SER A 400 -0.07 -6.70 -19.82
CA SER A 400 -0.53 -7.35 -18.62
C SER A 400 -2.01 -7.20 -18.31
N ASP A 401 -2.62 -6.07 -18.67
CA ASP A 401 -4.07 -5.88 -18.48
C ASP A 401 -4.75 -6.24 -19.79
N LYS A 402 -5.13 -7.51 -19.91
CA LYS A 402 -5.79 -8.05 -21.11
C LYS A 402 -7.15 -7.42 -21.40
N ASN A 403 -7.68 -6.61 -20.48
CA ASN A 403 -9.00 -5.99 -20.62
C ASN A 403 -8.95 -4.60 -21.23
N ILE A 404 -7.78 -3.95 -21.30
CA ILE A 404 -7.69 -2.62 -21.89
C ILE A 404 -7.83 -2.68 -23.41
N LYS A 405 -8.34 -1.58 -23.97
CA LYS A 405 -8.28 -1.29 -25.39
C LYS A 405 -7.39 -0.08 -25.62
N ILE A 406 -6.54 -0.17 -26.63
CA ILE A 406 -5.56 0.86 -26.96
C ILE A 406 -5.90 1.41 -28.34
N GLU A 407 -6.05 2.73 -28.45
CA GLU A 407 -6.10 3.45 -29.73
C GLU A 407 -4.79 4.19 -29.95
N ILE A 408 -4.01 3.76 -30.94
CA ILE A 408 -2.80 4.45 -31.39
C ILE A 408 -3.24 5.66 -32.21
N GLN A 409 -3.06 6.86 -31.67
CA GLN A 409 -3.42 8.11 -32.33
C GLN A 409 -2.20 8.72 -33.00
N GLY A 410 -2.24 8.87 -34.32
CA GLY A 410 -1.21 9.58 -35.08
C GLY A 410 -1.58 11.04 -35.29
N HIS A 411 -0.59 11.92 -35.17
CA HIS A 411 -0.75 13.36 -35.30
C HIS A 411 0.23 13.97 -36.31
N ALA A 412 -0.14 15.14 -36.83
CA ALA A 412 0.70 15.96 -37.68
C ALA A 412 0.75 17.40 -37.14
N ASP A 413 1.86 18.07 -37.40
CA ASP A 413 2.02 19.50 -37.19
C ASP A 413 1.11 20.30 -38.13
N GLY A 414 0.67 21.47 -37.66
CA GLY A 414 -0.10 22.43 -38.46
C GLY A 414 0.80 23.43 -39.17
N GLY A 415 0.21 24.21 -40.08
CA GLY A 415 0.94 25.24 -40.84
C GLY A 415 1.77 24.72 -42.01
N THR A 416 1.90 23.40 -42.16
CA THR A 416 2.55 22.75 -43.31
C THR A 416 1.63 21.69 -43.93
N GLY A 417 1.67 21.54 -45.26
CA GLY A 417 0.87 20.53 -45.97
C GLY A 417 -0.62 20.86 -46.06
N SER A 418 -1.35 20.12 -46.91
CA SER A 418 -2.82 20.23 -46.98
C SER A 418 -3.46 19.40 -45.87
N LYS A 419 -4.71 19.72 -45.49
CA LYS A 419 -5.49 18.92 -44.52
C LYS A 419 -5.54 17.44 -44.90
N PHE A 420 -5.61 17.15 -46.21
CA PHE A 420 -5.61 15.78 -46.74
C PHE A 420 -4.26 15.10 -46.51
N VAL A 421 -3.15 15.76 -46.84
CA VAL A 421 -1.79 15.23 -46.64
C VAL A 421 -1.53 14.97 -45.16
N ASN A 422 -1.85 15.93 -44.28
CA ASN A 422 -1.66 15.79 -42.84
C ASN A 422 -2.50 14.64 -42.25
N GLN A 423 -3.74 14.48 -42.74
CA GLN A 423 -4.56 13.33 -42.36
C GLN A 423 -3.88 12.02 -42.77
N LYS A 424 -3.47 11.90 -44.03
CA LYS A 424 -2.87 10.67 -44.55
C LYS A 424 -1.56 10.30 -43.86
N ILE A 425 -0.64 11.24 -43.67
CA ILE A 425 0.63 10.95 -42.99
C ILE A 425 0.43 10.56 -41.53
N SER A 426 -0.53 11.19 -40.84
CA SER A 426 -0.85 10.83 -39.45
C SER A 426 -1.47 9.43 -39.34
N GLU A 427 -2.25 8.99 -40.33
CA GLU A 427 -2.77 7.62 -40.39
C GLU A 427 -1.65 6.61 -40.63
N ASN A 428 -0.75 6.90 -41.57
CA ASN A 428 0.40 6.05 -41.88
C ASN A 428 1.31 5.88 -40.65
N ARG A 429 1.59 6.95 -39.90
CA ARG A 429 2.36 6.88 -38.63
C ARG A 429 1.72 5.97 -37.59
N ALA A 430 0.41 6.11 -37.39
CA ALA A 430 -0.31 5.28 -36.43
C ALA A 430 -0.34 3.81 -36.88
N GLN A 431 -0.47 3.59 -38.19
CA GLN A 431 -0.41 2.26 -38.78
C GLN A 431 0.99 1.64 -38.65
N ALA A 432 2.05 2.40 -38.89
CA ALA A 432 3.43 1.92 -38.76
C ALA A 432 3.71 1.38 -37.36
N VAL A 433 3.22 2.04 -36.32
CA VAL A 433 3.31 1.54 -34.93
C VAL A 433 2.51 0.26 -34.75
N TYR A 434 1.26 0.21 -35.24
CA TYR A 434 0.46 -1.00 -35.17
C TYR A 434 1.12 -2.20 -35.86
N ASP A 435 1.63 -2.00 -37.08
CA ASP A 435 2.29 -3.02 -37.88
C ASP A 435 3.59 -3.49 -37.21
N TYR A 436 4.36 -2.56 -36.63
CA TYR A 436 5.53 -2.90 -35.81
C TYR A 436 5.15 -3.83 -34.65
N LEU A 437 4.18 -3.44 -33.83
CA LEU A 437 3.75 -4.25 -32.67
C LEU A 437 3.24 -5.64 -33.08
N LYS A 438 2.50 -5.71 -34.19
CA LYS A 438 2.03 -6.98 -34.75
C LYS A 438 3.20 -7.88 -35.16
N ASN A 439 4.23 -7.31 -35.79
CA ASN A 439 5.40 -8.06 -36.26
C ASN A 439 6.31 -8.53 -35.12
N GLU A 440 6.42 -7.75 -34.04
CA GLU A 440 7.13 -8.15 -32.80
C GLU A 440 6.35 -9.17 -31.96
N GLY A 441 5.11 -9.50 -32.33
CA GLY A 441 4.31 -10.55 -31.69
C GLY A 441 3.42 -10.09 -30.54
N PHE A 442 3.18 -8.79 -30.37
CA PHE A 442 2.21 -8.29 -29.39
C PHE A 442 0.76 -8.67 -29.75
N ASP A 443 -0.06 -8.95 -28.73
CA ASP A 443 -1.49 -9.20 -28.93
C ASP A 443 -2.21 -7.90 -29.36
N THR A 444 -2.53 -7.84 -30.65
CA THR A 444 -3.17 -6.67 -31.28
C THR A 444 -4.70 -6.73 -31.28
N LYS A 445 -5.32 -7.75 -30.67
CA LYS A 445 -6.78 -7.94 -30.69
C LYS A 445 -7.56 -6.74 -30.14
N ASN A 446 -7.01 -6.07 -29.14
CA ASN A 446 -7.63 -4.91 -28.49
C ASN A 446 -6.95 -3.58 -28.88
N ILE A 447 -6.13 -3.59 -29.92
CA ILE A 447 -5.40 -2.42 -30.42
C ILE A 447 -6.03 -1.97 -31.74
N ASN A 448 -6.33 -0.69 -31.86
CA ASN A 448 -6.66 -0.06 -33.13
C ASN A 448 -5.82 1.20 -33.33
N TRP A 449 -5.87 1.80 -34.52
CA TRP A 449 -5.10 3.00 -34.82
C TRP A 449 -5.93 3.99 -35.65
N LYS A 450 -5.62 5.27 -35.51
CA LYS A 450 -6.29 6.35 -36.23
C LYS A 450 -5.41 7.58 -36.37
N GLY A 451 -5.36 8.17 -37.56
CA GLY A 451 -4.77 9.49 -37.77
C GLY A 451 -5.76 10.62 -37.47
N TYR A 452 -5.26 11.70 -36.88
CA TYR A 452 -6.04 12.90 -36.55
C TYR A 452 -5.59 14.15 -37.33
N GLY A 453 -4.60 14.01 -38.20
CA GLY A 453 -3.95 15.13 -38.90
C GLY A 453 -3.51 16.21 -37.92
N SER A 454 -3.64 17.47 -38.32
CA SER A 454 -3.34 18.64 -37.49
C SER A 454 -4.54 19.17 -36.70
N LYS A 455 -5.61 18.36 -36.50
CA LYS A 455 -6.83 18.80 -35.80
C LYS A 455 -6.68 18.88 -34.28
N LYS A 456 -5.68 18.18 -33.73
CA LYS A 456 -5.41 18.04 -32.29
C LYS A 456 -3.98 18.48 -31.97
N GLN A 457 -3.58 19.65 -32.47
CA GLN A 457 -2.28 20.22 -32.12
C GLN A 457 -2.23 20.53 -30.63
N LYS A 458 -1.12 20.13 -30.00
CA LYS A 458 -0.84 20.37 -28.58
C LYS A 458 0.28 21.40 -28.44
N TYR A 459 1.33 21.27 -29.24
CA TYR A 459 2.54 22.08 -29.12
C TYR A 459 2.62 23.21 -30.15
N TYR A 460 1.85 23.11 -31.24
CA TYR A 460 1.87 24.07 -32.35
C TYR A 460 3.23 24.15 -33.06
N ASP A 461 4.03 23.08 -32.99
CA ASP A 461 5.32 22.93 -33.63
C ASP A 461 5.59 21.47 -34.06
N ASN A 462 6.84 21.16 -34.40
CA ASN A 462 7.26 19.84 -34.86
C ASN A 462 6.98 18.70 -33.88
N ARG A 463 6.79 18.98 -32.58
CA ARG A 463 6.43 17.97 -31.57
C ARG A 463 5.01 17.41 -31.76
N ASP A 464 4.18 18.04 -32.59
CA ASP A 464 2.87 17.49 -32.96
C ASP A 464 2.94 16.37 -34.01
N ARG A 465 4.13 16.06 -34.55
CA ARG A 465 4.35 14.87 -35.39
C ARG A 465 4.57 13.62 -34.53
N ARG A 466 3.59 13.32 -33.69
CA ARG A 466 3.71 12.39 -32.55
C ARG A 466 2.71 11.23 -32.61
N ILE A 467 2.93 10.27 -31.71
CA ILE A 467 1.93 9.26 -31.32
C ILE A 467 1.36 9.57 -29.93
N GLU A 468 0.08 9.26 -29.75
CA GLU A 468 -0.54 9.18 -28.43
C GLU A 468 -1.25 7.83 -28.30
N LEU A 469 -0.94 7.08 -27.25
CA LEU A 469 -1.67 5.87 -26.94
C LEU A 469 -2.85 6.27 -26.06
N LYS A 470 -4.09 6.09 -26.53
CA LYS A 470 -5.28 6.30 -25.72
C LYS A 470 -5.75 4.98 -25.14
N ILE A 471 -5.83 4.88 -23.82
CA ILE A 471 -6.23 3.68 -23.10
C ILE A 471 -7.70 3.81 -22.70
N THR A 472 -8.48 2.76 -22.95
CA THR A 472 -9.86 2.66 -22.50
C THR A 472 -10.12 1.33 -21.81
N TYR A 473 -10.93 1.39 -20.75
CA TYR A 473 -11.33 0.23 -19.96
C TYR A 473 -12.73 -0.20 -20.36
N PRO A 474 -13.06 -1.50 -20.29
CA PRO A 474 -14.39 -1.98 -20.60
C PRO A 474 -15.38 -1.33 -19.63
N ILE A 475 -16.49 -0.83 -20.18
CA ILE A 475 -17.57 -0.25 -19.37
C ILE A 475 -18.11 -1.37 -18.47
N GLN A 476 -17.87 -1.27 -17.16
CA GLN A 476 -18.61 -2.08 -16.20
C GLN A 476 -20.07 -1.69 -16.34
N LYS A 477 -20.90 -2.61 -16.84
CA LYS A 477 -22.33 -2.35 -17.01
C LYS A 477 -22.87 -1.89 -15.65
N PRO A 478 -23.46 -0.69 -15.53
CA PRO A 478 -24.01 -0.25 -14.26
C PRO A 478 -25.02 -1.29 -13.84
N VAL A 479 -24.79 -1.91 -12.68
CA VAL A 479 -25.78 -2.81 -12.10
C VAL A 479 -27.00 -1.93 -11.85
N LYS A 480 -28.11 -2.25 -12.51
CA LYS A 480 -29.40 -1.62 -12.23
C LYS A 480 -29.79 -2.02 -10.82
N LYS A 481 -29.32 -1.27 -9.82
CA LYS A 481 -29.80 -1.39 -8.44
C LYS A 481 -31.29 -1.09 -8.46
N LYS A 482 -32.04 -1.93 -7.77
CA LYS A 482 -33.37 -1.53 -7.33
C LYS A 482 -33.12 -0.41 -6.34
N LYS A 483 -33.56 0.80 -6.67
CA LYS A 483 -33.55 1.89 -5.72
C LYS A 483 -34.57 1.54 -4.62
N TYR A 484 -34.32 1.92 -3.37
CA TYR A 484 -35.29 1.80 -2.27
C TYR A 484 -35.37 3.12 -1.52
N HIS A 485 -36.58 3.64 -1.30
CA HIS A 485 -36.81 4.86 -0.52
C HIS A 485 -37.28 4.52 0.90
N THR A 486 -36.56 5.02 1.92
CA THR A 486 -36.98 4.86 3.31
C THR A 486 -38.14 5.80 3.61
N ILE A 487 -39.23 5.22 4.14
CA ILE A 487 -40.46 5.95 4.52
C ILE A 487 -40.53 6.03 6.04
N LYS A 488 -40.82 7.21 6.60
CA LYS A 488 -41.06 7.39 8.04
C LYS A 488 -42.54 7.20 8.36
N LYS A 489 -42.84 6.75 9.58
CA LYS A 489 -44.23 6.66 10.08
C LYS A 489 -44.85 8.07 10.06
N GLY A 490 -45.88 8.27 9.25
CA GLY A 490 -46.55 9.57 9.04
C GLY A 490 -46.29 10.21 7.67
N ASP A 491 -45.35 9.69 6.88
CA ASP A 491 -45.17 10.13 5.49
C ASP A 491 -46.35 9.63 4.62
N SER A 492 -46.94 10.52 3.82
CA SER A 492 -47.90 10.10 2.79
C SER A 492 -47.13 9.65 1.53
N LEU A 493 -47.48 8.49 0.98
CA LEU A 493 -46.91 7.99 -0.28
C LEU A 493 -47.11 8.98 -1.45
N SER A 494 -48.13 9.83 -1.38
CA SER A 494 -48.38 10.97 -2.30
C SER A 494 -47.25 12.01 -2.28
N LYS A 495 -46.82 12.46 -1.08
CA LYS A 495 -45.70 13.40 -0.92
C LYS A 495 -44.38 12.80 -1.40
N ILE A 496 -44.18 11.50 -1.21
CA ILE A 496 -42.99 10.78 -1.69
C ILE A 496 -43.02 10.67 -3.22
N ALA A 497 -44.17 10.31 -3.81
CA ALA A 497 -44.33 10.27 -5.26
C ALA A 497 -44.04 11.64 -5.91
N LEU A 498 -44.54 12.73 -5.32
CA LEU A 498 -44.28 14.11 -5.76
C LEU A 498 -42.80 14.53 -5.63
N LYS A 499 -42.05 13.96 -4.69
CA LYS A 499 -40.63 14.28 -4.47
C LYS A 499 -39.70 13.65 -5.51
N TYR A 500 -40.09 12.49 -6.07
CA TYR A 500 -39.21 11.67 -6.91
C TYR A 500 -39.70 11.48 -8.36
N TYR A 501 -40.94 11.83 -8.67
CA TYR A 501 -41.51 11.74 -10.02
C TYR A 501 -42.07 13.10 -10.47
N ASN A 502 -41.69 13.55 -11.67
CA ASN A 502 -42.23 14.78 -12.30
C ASN A 502 -43.37 14.49 -13.30
N ASP A 503 -44.06 13.36 -13.16
CA ASP A 503 -45.09 12.89 -14.11
C ASP A 503 -46.45 12.78 -13.42
N TYR A 504 -47.36 13.71 -13.74
CA TYR A 504 -48.69 13.84 -13.13
C TYR A 504 -49.55 12.58 -13.28
N ASN A 505 -49.46 11.88 -14.42
CA ASN A 505 -50.24 10.67 -14.68
C ASN A 505 -49.73 9.48 -13.84
N LYS A 506 -48.43 9.41 -13.59
CA LYS A 506 -47.84 8.41 -12.66
C LYS A 506 -48.23 8.70 -11.20
N ILE A 507 -48.22 9.98 -10.81
CA ILE A 507 -48.57 10.42 -9.45
C ILE A 507 -50.05 10.10 -9.14
N SER A 508 -50.97 10.44 -10.04
CA SER A 508 -52.41 10.19 -9.88
C SER A 508 -52.74 8.69 -9.73
N LYS A 509 -52.05 7.83 -10.47
CA LYS A 509 -52.22 6.38 -10.41
C LYS A 509 -51.66 5.76 -9.12
N LEU A 510 -50.56 6.30 -8.58
CA LEU A 510 -49.99 5.93 -7.28
C LEU A 510 -50.92 6.26 -6.10
N ILE A 511 -51.54 7.44 -6.13
CA ILE A 511 -52.48 7.90 -5.09
C ILE A 511 -53.71 6.98 -5.00
N LYS A 512 -54.20 6.47 -6.15
CA LYS A 512 -55.37 5.56 -6.19
C LYS A 512 -55.07 4.13 -5.71
N LEU A 513 -53.82 3.66 -5.84
CA LEU A 513 -53.44 2.27 -5.50
C LEU A 513 -53.18 2.05 -4.00
N ASN A 514 -52.98 3.11 -3.24
CA ASN A 514 -52.40 3.01 -1.91
C ASN A 514 -53.44 3.00 -0.78
N LYS A 515 -54.22 1.91 -0.66
CA LYS A 515 -55.18 1.67 0.43
C LYS A 515 -54.64 0.82 1.60
N LYS A 516 -53.33 0.52 1.67
CA LYS A 516 -52.74 -0.30 2.76
C LYS A 516 -51.68 0.45 3.55
N SER A 517 -51.77 0.38 4.88
CA SER A 517 -50.72 0.78 5.81
C SER A 517 -49.55 -0.22 5.75
N LEU A 518 -48.33 0.25 5.52
CA LEU A 518 -47.12 -0.57 5.55
C LEU A 518 -46.66 -0.81 7.00
N LYS A 519 -46.28 -2.05 7.33
CA LYS A 519 -45.65 -2.36 8.62
C LYS A 519 -44.17 -1.97 8.60
N ARG A 520 -43.60 -1.71 9.78
CA ARG A 520 -42.18 -1.38 9.93
C ARG A 520 -41.33 -2.54 9.39
N GLY A 521 -40.51 -2.28 8.37
CA GLY A 521 -39.62 -3.27 7.73
C GLY A 521 -40.23 -4.02 6.54
N GLU A 522 -41.49 -3.75 6.17
CA GLU A 522 -42.15 -4.38 5.01
C GLU A 522 -41.66 -3.76 3.70
N LYS A 523 -41.25 -4.62 2.74
CA LYS A 523 -40.87 -4.21 1.37
C LYS A 523 -42.07 -4.42 0.44
N THR A 524 -42.47 -3.42 -0.32
CA THR A 524 -43.59 -3.52 -1.29
C THR A 524 -43.17 -3.01 -2.66
N ILE A 525 -43.80 -3.48 -3.74
CA ILE A 525 -43.54 -3.03 -5.11
C ILE A 525 -44.82 -2.45 -5.68
N LEU A 526 -44.81 -1.18 -6.12
CA LEU A 526 -45.99 -0.58 -6.76
C LEU A 526 -45.90 -0.79 -8.28
N LYS A 527 -46.91 -1.46 -8.86
CA LYS A 527 -47.02 -1.69 -10.32
C LYS A 527 -47.94 -0.65 -10.97
N ILE A 528 -47.50 -0.05 -12.08
CA ILE A 528 -48.27 0.92 -12.88
C ILE A 528 -48.22 0.52 -14.37
N GLY A 529 -49.22 -0.22 -14.86
CA GLY A 529 -49.25 -0.69 -16.27
C GLY A 529 -48.07 -1.62 -16.62
N ASP A 530 -47.65 -1.64 -17.89
CA ASP A 530 -46.64 -2.58 -18.43
C ASP A 530 -45.18 -2.16 -18.22
N LYS A 531 -44.95 -0.98 -17.63
CA LYS A 531 -43.61 -0.55 -17.19
C LYS A 531 -43.58 -0.52 -15.67
N ILE A 532 -42.83 -1.46 -15.10
CA ILE A 532 -42.63 -1.60 -13.65
C ILE A 532 -41.76 -0.46 -13.14
N ARG A 533 -42.26 0.30 -12.16
CA ARG A 533 -41.47 1.02 -11.14
C ARG A 533 -42.41 1.57 -10.07
N VAL A 534 -42.34 1.04 -8.84
CA VAL A 534 -41.84 1.74 -7.65
C VAL A 534 -41.23 0.72 -6.70
N GLU A 535 -40.16 1.19 -6.10
CA GLU A 535 -39.25 0.66 -5.08
C GLU A 535 -39.89 0.10 -3.81
#